data_AF-A0A946LHD4-F1
#
_entry.id   AF-A0A946LHD4-F1
#
_cell.length_a   1.000
_cell.length_b   1.000
_cell.length_c   1.000
_cell.angle_alpha   90.00
_cell.angle_beta   90.00
_cell.angle_gamma   90.00
#
_symmetry.space_group_name_H-M   'P 1'
#
loop_
_entity.id
_entity.type
_entity.pdbx_description
1 polymer ?
#
loop_
_entity_poly.entity_id
_entity_poly.type
_entity_poly.pdbx_seq_one_letter_code
_entity_poly.pdbx_strand_id
1 'polypeptide(L)'
;MSINFLQDFFFLNRSVVLFIYGQVFFILGLSIFLQSRRYSRLKLARHLRWMAAFGVLHGFHEWGMVFIPVQKAYMTDNAIDILHMLHLLLLSLSFLCLLKFGLEMLETNRYINASLFVLPAIWVIIFIYALNNYSETAEWVNLSSVWSRYLLGAPGAFAASFGLYQFTHEAKLISDQRSYRMLQIAGVSLLAYAILGGLIVPDEPFFPANILNYTLIESLLGIPVQVYRSLIGVVLAYSMIRAMEIFQIEVDQMIEQMEISTIQSVERDRIGQEIHDGVLQSIYSASLIAGSLTSLTQDDPILSERIQQVKEVLNQAIVELRGYMVSLRIPKSKNTLKNELTKLISQPRFAGLLKIALDISDKDTLSPSESSHIFSIVQEALSNIVRHAQAENAHIILALNQQTSQLSIIDDGIGFDLENSKRGFGLQTVHDHTQLLGGKLSIDSRHNQGTTITIHFREKSQ
;
A
#
# COMPACT_ATOMS: atom_id res chain seq x y z
N MET A 1 48.78 -20.30 5.98
CA MET A 1 48.55 -20.45 7.43
C MET A 1 48.09 -21.89 7.65
N SER A 2 48.75 -22.69 8.49
CA SER A 2 48.37 -24.10 8.70
C SER A 2 47.08 -24.19 9.54
N ILE A 3 46.30 -25.27 9.37
CA ILE A 3 45.08 -25.52 10.15
C ILE A 3 45.39 -25.53 11.66
N ASN A 4 46.50 -26.14 12.06
CA ASN A 4 46.93 -26.19 13.45
C ASN A 4 47.17 -24.79 14.04
N PHE A 5 47.76 -23.87 13.27
CA PHE A 5 47.95 -22.48 13.73
C PHE A 5 46.62 -21.77 13.97
N LEU A 6 45.63 -21.96 13.09
CA LEU A 6 44.30 -21.35 13.24
C LEU A 6 43.58 -21.89 14.48
N GLN A 7 43.64 -23.21 14.70
CA GLN A 7 43.06 -23.85 15.88
C GLN A 7 43.70 -23.30 17.17
N ASP A 8 45.04 -23.25 17.23
CA ASP A 8 45.76 -22.72 18.38
C ASP A 8 45.40 -21.26 18.65
N PHE A 9 45.37 -20.43 17.60
CA PHE A 9 45.01 -19.01 17.71
C PHE A 9 43.60 -18.83 18.26
N PHE A 10 42.61 -19.53 17.71
CA PHE A 10 41.22 -19.39 18.14
C PHE A 10 40.94 -20.04 19.49
N PHE A 11 41.66 -21.10 19.84
CA PHE A 11 41.61 -21.69 21.17
C PHE A 11 42.09 -20.69 22.23
N LEU A 12 43.25 -20.06 22.02
CA LEU A 12 43.82 -19.05 22.92
C LEU A 12 42.93 -17.80 23.03
N ASN A 13 42.21 -17.45 21.96
CA ASN A 13 41.37 -16.25 21.89
C ASN A 13 39.87 -16.54 22.00
N ARG A 14 39.46 -17.72 22.49
CA ARG A 14 38.05 -18.15 22.49
C ARG A 14 37.11 -17.19 23.20
N SER A 15 37.52 -16.62 24.34
CA SER A 15 36.73 -15.63 25.08
C SER A 15 36.48 -14.36 24.27
N VAL A 16 37.47 -13.91 23.50
CA VAL A 16 37.35 -12.73 22.62
C VAL A 16 36.38 -13.03 21.48
N VAL A 17 36.46 -14.21 20.87
CA VAL A 17 35.54 -14.64 19.80
C VAL A 17 34.10 -14.67 20.32
N LEU A 18 33.86 -15.29 21.47
CA LEU A 18 32.52 -15.37 22.08
C LEU A 18 31.98 -13.98 22.45
N PHE A 19 32.84 -13.10 22.97
CA PHE A 19 32.45 -11.73 23.28
C PHE A 19 32.05 -10.94 22.03
N ILE A 20 32.85 -11.00 20.96
CA ILE A 20 32.54 -10.36 19.67
C ILE A 20 31.25 -10.93 19.08
N TYR A 21 31.06 -12.25 19.15
CA TYR A 21 29.84 -12.90 18.68
C TYR A 21 28.59 -12.35 19.37
N GLY A 22 28.61 -12.27 20.71
CA GLY A 22 27.53 -11.65 21.47
C GLY A 22 27.32 -10.18 21.12
N GLN A 23 28.40 -9.42 20.95
CA GLN A 23 28.35 -8.01 20.58
C GLN A 23 27.67 -7.79 19.23
N VAL A 24 27.94 -8.62 18.22
CA VAL A 24 27.33 -8.53 16.89
C VAL A 24 25.81 -8.65 16.98
N PHE A 25 25.30 -9.67 17.67
CA PHE A 25 23.86 -9.90 17.81
C PHE A 25 23.19 -8.83 18.69
N PHE A 26 23.88 -8.38 19.73
CA PHE A 26 23.40 -7.28 20.56
C PHE A 26 23.25 -5.98 19.76
N ILE A 27 24.25 -5.61 18.94
CA ILE A 27 24.19 -4.44 18.05
C ILE A 27 23.06 -4.59 17.04
N LEU A 28 22.96 -5.75 16.37
CA LEU A 28 21.85 -6.07 15.46
C LEU A 28 20.50 -5.81 16.14
N GLY A 29 20.30 -6.36 17.34
CA GLY A 29 19.06 -6.23 18.09
C GLY A 29 18.75 -4.78 18.48
N LEU A 30 19.74 -4.07 19.02
CA LEU A 30 19.60 -2.68 19.44
C LEU A 30 19.35 -1.73 18.26
N SER A 31 20.06 -1.91 17.15
CA SER A 31 19.89 -1.11 15.94
C SER A 31 18.49 -1.29 15.34
N ILE A 32 18.02 -2.53 15.21
CA ILE A 32 16.65 -2.81 14.73
C ILE A 32 15.63 -2.23 15.71
N PHE A 33 15.83 -2.35 17.02
CA PHE A 33 14.92 -1.78 18.01
C PHE A 33 14.78 -0.26 17.87
N LEU A 34 15.91 0.46 17.83
CA LEU A 34 15.93 1.92 17.71
C LEU A 34 15.31 2.39 16.40
N GLN A 35 15.55 1.69 15.29
CA GLN A 35 14.93 2.01 14.01
C GLN A 35 13.43 1.67 14.02
N SER A 36 13.02 0.51 14.54
CA SER A 36 11.60 0.11 14.55
C SER A 36 10.67 1.13 15.24
N ARG A 37 11.18 1.87 16.24
CA ARG A 37 10.44 2.95 16.93
C ARG A 37 10.25 4.19 16.07
N ARG A 38 11.22 4.55 15.23
CA ARG A 38 11.17 5.74 14.38
C ARG A 38 10.24 5.56 13.17
N TYR A 39 9.98 4.33 12.75
CA TYR A 39 9.40 4.03 11.44
C TYR A 39 8.19 3.08 11.48
N SER A 40 7.30 3.31 12.46
CA SER A 40 6.16 2.44 12.82
C SER A 40 5.07 2.24 11.75
N ARG A 41 5.12 3.01 10.65
CA ARG A 41 4.10 2.98 9.58
C ARG A 41 4.23 1.77 8.65
N LEU A 42 5.38 1.10 8.65
CA LEU A 42 5.69 0.02 7.71
C LEU A 42 5.22 -1.34 8.25
N LYS A 43 4.57 -2.16 7.40
CA LYS A 43 4.15 -3.54 7.73
C LYS A 43 5.33 -4.36 8.30
N LEU A 44 6.49 -4.26 7.66
CA LEU A 44 7.74 -4.90 8.09
C LEU A 44 8.19 -4.44 9.50
N ALA A 45 8.10 -3.13 9.80
CA ALA A 45 8.56 -2.57 11.07
C ALA A 45 7.80 -3.12 12.29
N ARG A 46 6.53 -3.51 12.11
CA ARG A 46 5.71 -4.09 13.18
C ARG A 46 6.25 -5.43 13.68
N HIS A 47 6.79 -6.23 12.78
CA HIS A 47 7.29 -7.58 13.06
C HIS A 47 8.76 -7.58 13.51
N LEU A 48 9.52 -6.56 13.10
CA LEU A 48 10.94 -6.41 13.46
C LEU A 48 11.22 -6.28 14.95
N ARG A 49 10.22 -5.96 15.79
CA ARG A 49 10.37 -5.98 17.25
C ARG A 49 10.82 -7.34 17.79
N TRP A 50 10.38 -8.44 17.18
CA TRP A 50 10.75 -9.79 17.59
C TRP A 50 12.16 -10.14 17.13
N MET A 51 12.56 -9.68 15.95
CA MET A 51 13.94 -9.78 15.47
C MET A 51 14.90 -8.98 16.35
N ALA A 52 14.49 -7.78 16.78
CA ALA A 52 15.24 -6.96 17.72
C ALA A 52 15.41 -7.65 19.08
N ALA A 53 14.31 -8.18 19.63
CA ALA A 53 14.32 -8.94 20.88
C ALA A 53 15.24 -10.17 20.78
N PHE A 54 15.17 -10.92 19.67
CA PHE A 54 16.09 -12.02 19.39
C PHE A 54 17.54 -11.56 19.45
N GLY A 55 17.92 -10.51 18.71
CA GLY A 55 19.32 -10.02 18.69
C GLY A 55 19.83 -9.64 20.08
N VAL A 56 19.04 -8.89 20.86
CA VAL A 56 19.42 -8.47 22.22
C VAL A 56 19.54 -9.68 23.17
N LEU A 57 18.53 -10.53 23.23
CA LEU A 57 18.51 -11.69 24.13
C LEU A 57 19.60 -12.71 23.76
N HIS A 58 19.80 -12.94 22.46
CA HIS A 58 20.84 -13.83 21.95
C HIS A 58 22.23 -13.28 22.25
N GLY A 59 22.45 -11.97 22.08
CA GLY A 59 23.71 -11.32 22.48
C GLY A 59 24.03 -11.49 23.96
N PHE A 60 23.05 -11.28 24.84
CA PHE A 60 23.22 -11.55 26.28
C PHE A 60 23.49 -13.01 26.59
N HIS A 61 22.84 -13.94 25.90
CA HIS A 61 23.14 -15.37 26.02
C HIS A 61 24.61 -15.64 25.68
N GLU A 62 25.13 -15.14 24.56
CA GLU A 62 26.53 -15.41 24.18
C GLU A 62 27.54 -14.85 25.18
N TRP A 63 27.25 -13.71 25.79
CA TRP A 63 28.08 -13.17 26.88
C TRP A 63 28.06 -14.04 28.14
N GLY A 64 26.96 -14.75 28.41
CA GLY A 64 26.88 -15.74 29.49
C GLY A 64 27.98 -16.81 29.39
N MET A 65 28.36 -17.21 28.17
CA MET A 65 29.45 -18.18 27.93
C MET A 65 30.82 -17.67 28.41
N VAL A 66 31.01 -16.35 28.51
CA VAL A 66 32.25 -15.73 28.99
C VAL A 66 32.15 -15.39 30.48
N PHE A 67 31.03 -14.84 30.93
CA PHE A 67 30.90 -14.31 32.29
C PHE A 67 30.58 -15.37 33.34
N ILE A 68 29.79 -16.41 33.05
CA ILE A 68 29.46 -17.45 34.03
C ILE A 68 30.71 -18.20 34.52
N PRO A 69 31.66 -18.62 33.65
CA PRO A 69 32.91 -19.21 34.11
C PRO A 69 33.73 -18.30 35.03
N VAL A 70 33.71 -16.98 34.79
CA VAL A 70 34.39 -16.00 35.66
C VAL A 70 33.72 -15.92 37.03
N GLN A 71 32.39 -15.97 37.09
CA GLN A 71 31.64 -15.94 38.36
C GLN A 71 31.87 -17.18 39.23
N LYS A 72 32.26 -18.32 38.64
CA LYS A 72 32.57 -19.56 39.38
C LYS A 72 33.68 -19.37 40.44
N ALA A 73 34.57 -18.39 40.25
CA ALA A 73 35.60 -18.06 41.23
C ALA A 73 35.07 -17.30 42.46
N TYR A 74 33.84 -16.77 42.42
CA TYR A 74 33.30 -15.84 43.42
C TYR A 74 31.97 -16.29 44.04
N MET A 75 31.28 -17.27 43.44
CA MET A 75 29.94 -17.70 43.83
C MET A 75 29.89 -19.17 44.23
N THR A 76 28.83 -19.58 44.93
CA THR A 76 28.59 -20.98 45.30
C THR A 76 28.16 -21.80 44.08
N ASP A 77 28.39 -23.12 44.10
CA ASP A 77 28.00 -24.02 43.00
C ASP A 77 26.50 -23.93 42.69
N ASN A 78 25.64 -23.91 43.72
CA ASN A 78 24.20 -23.73 43.54
C ASN A 78 23.84 -22.43 42.80
N ALA A 79 24.56 -21.33 43.07
CA ALA A 79 24.31 -20.06 42.38
C ALA A 79 24.75 -20.13 40.92
N ILE A 80 25.85 -20.85 40.63
CA ILE A 80 26.32 -21.12 39.27
C ILE A 80 25.33 -22.00 38.50
N ASP A 81 24.73 -23.01 39.13
CA ASP A 81 23.69 -23.84 38.50
C ASP A 81 22.44 -23.03 38.13
N ILE A 82 22.02 -22.10 39.01
CA ILE A 82 20.93 -21.16 38.73
C ILE A 82 21.29 -20.28 37.53
N LEU A 83 22.53 -19.78 37.45
CA LEU A 83 22.97 -18.98 36.31
C LEU A 83 22.93 -19.77 34.99
N HIS A 84 23.34 -21.04 34.99
CA HIS A 84 23.23 -21.90 33.80
C HIS A 84 21.77 -22.16 33.41
N MET A 85 20.87 -22.32 34.37
CA MET A 85 19.43 -22.44 34.09
C MET A 85 18.87 -21.15 33.46
N LEU A 86 19.17 -19.99 34.04
CA LEU A 86 18.75 -18.69 33.48
C LEU A 86 19.33 -18.46 32.08
N HIS A 87 20.58 -18.86 31.88
CA HIS A 87 21.28 -18.78 30.60
C HIS A 87 20.62 -19.66 29.53
N LEU A 88 20.23 -20.88 29.85
CA LEU A 88 19.46 -21.76 28.96
C LEU A 88 18.05 -21.21 28.64
N LEU A 89 17.35 -20.66 29.64
CA LEU A 89 16.05 -20.04 29.43
C LEU A 89 16.17 -18.82 28.52
N LEU A 90 17.23 -18.03 28.67
CA LEU A 90 17.53 -16.89 27.82
C LEU A 90 17.78 -17.32 26.36
N LEU A 91 18.52 -18.40 26.13
CA LEU A 91 18.70 -18.99 24.80
C LEU A 91 17.35 -19.34 24.17
N SER A 92 16.53 -20.08 24.90
CA SER A 92 15.25 -20.59 24.40
C SER A 92 14.26 -19.46 24.13
N LEU A 93 14.25 -18.44 24.99
CA LEU A 93 13.46 -17.22 24.78
C LEU A 93 13.93 -16.43 23.56
N SER A 94 15.24 -16.34 23.33
CA SER A 94 15.78 -15.69 22.13
C SER A 94 15.30 -16.39 20.86
N PHE A 95 15.37 -17.73 20.81
CA PHE A 95 14.89 -18.49 19.66
C PHE A 95 13.37 -18.49 19.51
N LEU A 96 12.61 -18.39 20.61
CA LEU A 96 11.17 -18.16 20.54
C LEU A 96 10.86 -16.81 19.88
N CYS A 97 11.64 -15.76 20.15
CA CYS A 97 11.49 -14.48 19.46
C CYS A 97 11.79 -14.62 17.95
N LEU A 98 12.85 -15.36 17.59
CA LEU A 98 13.18 -15.61 16.18
C LEU A 98 12.10 -16.44 15.47
N LEU A 99 11.57 -17.47 16.13
CA LEU A 99 10.47 -18.28 15.62
C LEU A 99 9.22 -17.43 15.39
N LYS A 100 8.86 -16.61 16.38
CA LYS A 100 7.73 -15.70 16.25
C LYS A 100 7.91 -14.71 15.10
N PHE A 101 9.10 -14.12 14.96
CA PHE A 101 9.42 -13.26 13.82
C PHE A 101 9.22 -14.00 12.49
N GLY A 102 9.76 -15.21 12.37
CA GLY A 102 9.66 -16.00 11.15
C GLY A 102 8.23 -16.37 10.77
N LEU A 103 7.43 -16.81 11.75
CA LEU A 103 6.02 -17.15 11.53
C LEU A 103 5.17 -15.92 11.17
N GLU A 104 5.41 -14.78 11.81
CA GLU A 104 4.72 -13.53 11.49
C GLU A 104 5.05 -13.04 10.07
N MET A 105 6.28 -13.25 9.59
CA MET A 105 6.67 -12.90 8.21
C MET A 105 6.04 -13.77 7.14
N LEU A 106 5.63 -14.99 7.46
CA LEU A 106 5.08 -15.95 6.51
C LEU A 106 3.58 -15.78 6.22
N GLU A 107 2.86 -14.95 6.99
CA GLU A 107 1.40 -14.79 6.91
C GLU A 107 0.64 -16.13 6.83
N THR A 108 1.14 -17.13 7.57
CA THR A 108 0.77 -18.52 7.37
C THR A 108 -0.53 -18.96 8.06
N ASN A 109 -1.08 -20.09 7.58
CA ASN A 109 -2.30 -20.73 8.06
C ASN A 109 -2.23 -21.12 9.57
N ARG A 110 -3.40 -21.30 10.20
CA ARG A 110 -3.57 -21.62 11.64
C ARG A 110 -2.68 -22.75 12.16
N TYR A 111 -2.40 -23.76 11.34
CA TYR A 111 -1.58 -24.92 11.74
C TYR A 111 -0.11 -24.58 11.90
N ILE A 112 0.43 -23.71 11.04
CA ILE A 112 1.81 -23.25 11.14
C ILE A 112 1.94 -22.29 12.34
N ASN A 113 0.93 -21.46 12.60
CA ASN A 113 0.93 -20.61 13.80
C ASN A 113 0.81 -21.42 15.11
N ALA A 114 0.20 -22.62 15.08
CA ALA A 114 0.18 -23.52 16.23
C ALA A 114 1.59 -24.00 16.63
N SER A 115 2.55 -24.02 15.70
CA SER A 115 3.94 -24.38 16.00
C SER A 115 4.59 -23.47 17.04
N LEU A 116 4.13 -22.21 17.18
CA LEU A 116 4.57 -21.27 18.21
C LEU A 116 4.26 -21.77 19.64
N PHE A 117 3.30 -22.68 19.80
CA PHE A 117 2.94 -23.28 21.08
C PHE A 117 3.42 -24.72 21.19
N VAL A 118 3.32 -25.49 20.11
CA VAL A 118 3.69 -26.91 20.09
C VAL A 118 5.19 -27.10 20.27
N LEU A 119 6.03 -26.35 19.54
CA LEU A 119 7.48 -26.54 19.59
C LEU A 119 8.07 -26.16 20.97
N PRO A 120 7.68 -25.03 21.60
CA PRO A 120 8.10 -24.75 22.96
C PRO A 120 7.57 -25.75 23.99
N ALA A 121 6.35 -26.27 23.83
CA ALA A 121 5.82 -27.29 24.73
C ALA A 121 6.64 -28.58 24.68
N ILE A 122 7.01 -29.04 23.46
CA ILE A 122 7.91 -30.18 23.28
C ILE A 122 9.26 -29.90 23.95
N TRP A 123 9.81 -28.69 23.75
CA TRP A 123 11.06 -28.30 24.38
C TRP A 123 10.98 -28.33 25.93
N VAL A 124 9.90 -27.81 26.53
CA VAL A 124 9.69 -27.85 27.98
C VAL A 124 9.64 -29.29 28.50
N ILE A 125 9.00 -30.21 27.78
CA ILE A 125 8.97 -31.63 28.14
C ILE A 125 10.39 -32.21 28.16
N ILE A 126 11.20 -31.92 27.13
CA ILE A 126 12.59 -32.38 27.05
C ILE A 126 13.44 -31.76 28.16
N PHE A 127 13.27 -30.48 28.45
CA PHE A 127 13.96 -29.79 29.54
C PHE A 127 13.65 -30.42 30.90
N ILE A 128 12.37 -30.67 31.19
CA ILE A 128 11.94 -31.35 32.44
C ILE A 128 12.50 -32.78 32.48
N TYR A 129 12.48 -33.50 31.37
CA TYR A 129 13.09 -34.82 31.29
C TYR A 129 14.60 -34.76 31.60
N ALA A 130 15.33 -33.85 30.97
CA ALA A 130 16.77 -33.70 31.18
C ALA A 130 17.10 -33.37 32.64
N LEU A 131 16.37 -32.43 33.25
CA LEU A 131 16.56 -32.03 34.64
C LEU A 131 16.36 -33.19 35.65
N ASN A 132 15.49 -34.15 35.33
CA ASN A 132 15.18 -35.28 36.21
C ASN A 132 16.09 -36.51 35.98
N ASN A 133 16.71 -36.63 34.80
CA ASN A 133 17.44 -37.85 34.42
C ASN A 133 18.97 -37.69 34.42
N TYR A 134 19.49 -36.46 34.37
CA TYR A 134 20.93 -36.20 34.42
C TYR A 134 21.30 -35.53 35.75
N SER A 135 22.35 -36.04 36.39
CA SER A 135 22.85 -35.50 37.67
C SER A 135 23.78 -34.32 37.47
N GLU A 136 24.48 -34.23 36.34
CA GLU A 136 25.42 -33.15 36.07
C GLU A 136 24.76 -31.97 35.36
N THR A 137 25.02 -30.75 35.85
CA THR A 137 24.51 -29.51 35.24
C THR A 137 24.88 -29.38 33.77
N ALA A 138 26.11 -29.77 33.41
CA ALA A 138 26.58 -29.66 32.03
C ALA A 138 25.75 -30.52 31.06
N GLU A 139 25.37 -31.73 31.46
CA GLU A 139 24.66 -32.69 30.59
C GLU A 139 23.24 -32.22 30.28
N TRP A 140 22.43 -31.88 31.29
CA TRP A 140 21.05 -31.44 31.04
C TRP A 140 21.01 -30.08 30.35
N VAL A 141 21.97 -29.17 30.63
CA VAL A 141 22.09 -27.89 29.91
C VAL A 141 22.42 -28.13 28.45
N ASN A 142 23.40 -29.00 28.14
CA ASN A 142 23.82 -29.24 26.76
C ASN A 142 22.69 -29.84 25.93
N LEU A 143 22.08 -30.92 26.42
CA LEU A 143 20.93 -31.58 25.79
C LEU A 143 19.78 -30.60 25.54
N SER A 144 19.40 -29.83 26.56
CA SER A 144 18.31 -28.86 26.44
C SER A 144 18.65 -27.75 25.44
N SER A 145 19.91 -27.31 25.41
CA SER A 145 20.36 -26.26 24.47
C SER A 145 20.38 -26.74 23.02
N VAL A 146 20.70 -28.02 22.78
CA VAL A 146 20.64 -28.66 21.45
C VAL A 146 19.18 -28.67 20.97
N TRP A 147 18.27 -29.10 21.83
CA TRP A 147 16.85 -29.11 21.50
C TRP A 147 16.24 -27.71 21.36
N SER A 148 16.73 -26.68 22.07
CA SER A 148 16.34 -25.28 21.82
C SER A 148 16.68 -24.87 20.38
N ARG A 149 17.85 -25.28 19.89
CA ARG A 149 18.31 -24.98 18.52
C ARG A 149 17.50 -25.75 17.47
N TYR A 150 17.23 -27.03 17.70
CA TYR A 150 16.48 -27.86 16.73
C TYR A 150 14.98 -27.55 16.67
N LEU A 151 14.34 -27.29 17.81
CA LEU A 151 12.89 -27.04 17.85
C LEU A 151 12.53 -25.58 17.62
N LEU A 152 13.36 -24.65 18.08
CA LEU A 152 13.02 -23.21 18.04
C LEU A 152 13.92 -22.46 17.07
N GLY A 153 15.24 -22.61 17.21
CA GLY A 153 16.23 -21.82 16.47
C GLY A 153 16.22 -22.05 14.97
N ALA A 154 16.46 -23.30 14.53
CA ALA A 154 16.49 -23.66 13.12
C ALA A 154 15.13 -23.41 12.44
N PRO A 155 13.98 -23.92 12.93
CA PRO A 155 12.69 -23.64 12.32
C PRO A 155 12.38 -22.15 12.25
N GLY A 156 12.71 -21.38 13.30
CA GLY A 156 12.50 -19.94 13.31
C GLY A 156 13.36 -19.20 12.28
N ALA A 157 14.63 -19.55 12.16
CA ALA A 157 15.54 -18.97 11.17
C ALA A 157 15.13 -19.32 9.73
N PHE A 158 14.71 -20.58 9.48
CA PHE A 158 14.17 -20.99 8.17
C PHE A 158 12.89 -20.23 7.83
N ALA A 159 11.95 -20.15 8.78
CA ALA A 159 10.72 -19.40 8.61
C ALA A 159 10.98 -17.92 8.33
N ALA A 160 11.90 -17.30 9.05
CA ALA A 160 12.31 -15.91 8.86
C ALA A 160 12.96 -15.68 7.49
N SER A 161 13.84 -16.57 7.05
CA SER A 161 14.43 -16.51 5.71
C SER A 161 13.36 -16.57 4.62
N PHE A 162 12.46 -17.55 4.70
CA PHE A 162 11.42 -17.75 3.68
C PHE A 162 10.37 -16.63 3.71
N GLY A 163 9.99 -16.15 4.91
CA GLY A 163 9.07 -15.03 5.09
C GLY A 163 9.63 -13.72 4.52
N LEU A 164 10.92 -13.44 4.74
CA LEU A 164 11.57 -12.29 4.10
C LEU A 164 11.60 -12.44 2.58
N TYR A 165 11.89 -13.63 2.06
CA TYR A 165 11.86 -13.87 0.62
C TYR A 165 10.46 -13.64 0.02
N GLN A 166 9.41 -14.13 0.67
CA GLN A 166 8.03 -13.88 0.24
C GLN A 166 7.69 -12.38 0.29
N PHE A 167 8.05 -11.70 1.38
CA PHE A 167 7.87 -10.26 1.52
C PHE A 167 8.60 -9.48 0.40
N THR A 168 9.80 -9.91 -0.02
CA THR A 168 10.48 -9.26 -1.16
C THR A 168 9.70 -9.36 -2.46
N HIS A 169 8.94 -10.43 -2.67
CA HIS A 169 8.14 -10.60 -3.86
C HIS A 169 6.96 -9.61 -3.89
N GLU A 170 6.31 -9.42 -2.74
CA GLU A 170 5.23 -8.44 -2.57
C GLU A 170 5.72 -6.99 -2.65
N ALA A 171 6.88 -6.70 -2.04
CA ALA A 171 7.44 -5.35 -1.97
C ALA A 171 8.05 -4.84 -3.29
N LYS A 172 8.24 -5.71 -4.29
CA LYS A 172 8.86 -5.37 -5.59
C LYS A 172 8.12 -4.27 -6.35
N LEU A 173 6.84 -4.07 -6.08
CA LEU A 173 6.00 -3.05 -6.72
C LEU A 173 6.16 -1.64 -6.10
N ILE A 174 6.70 -1.56 -4.90
CA ILE A 174 6.71 -0.32 -4.09
C ILE A 174 8.15 0.18 -3.88
N SER A 175 9.15 -0.72 -3.95
CA SER A 175 10.49 -0.45 -3.46
C SER A 175 11.58 -0.54 -4.53
N ASP A 176 12.67 0.21 -4.35
CA ASP A 176 13.81 0.21 -5.27
C ASP A 176 14.57 -1.13 -5.24
N GLN A 177 15.30 -1.39 -6.32
CA GLN A 177 16.12 -2.58 -6.50
C GLN A 177 17.21 -2.72 -5.42
N ARG A 178 17.63 -1.63 -4.77
CA ARG A 178 18.62 -1.67 -3.67
C ARG A 178 18.01 -2.20 -2.38
N SER A 179 16.86 -1.68 -1.97
CA SER A 179 16.09 -2.13 -0.79
C SER A 179 15.76 -3.62 -0.89
N TYR A 180 15.28 -4.03 -2.07
CA TYR A 180 15.02 -5.43 -2.40
C TYR A 180 16.25 -6.33 -2.21
N ARG A 181 17.40 -5.94 -2.76
CA ARG A 181 18.64 -6.72 -2.65
C ARG A 181 19.11 -6.88 -1.21
N MET A 182 19.00 -5.83 -0.40
CA MET A 182 19.37 -5.90 1.01
C MET A 182 18.48 -6.89 1.77
N LEU A 183 17.17 -6.91 1.50
CA LEU A 183 16.27 -7.86 2.17
C LEU A 183 16.53 -9.32 1.75
N GLN A 184 16.92 -9.55 0.49
CA GLN A 184 17.37 -10.88 0.03
C GLN A 184 18.65 -11.32 0.74
N ILE A 185 19.63 -10.43 0.89
CA ILE A 185 20.86 -10.70 1.62
C ILE A 185 20.55 -11.05 3.09
N ALA A 186 19.61 -10.33 3.71
CA ALA A 186 19.15 -10.64 5.07
C ALA A 186 18.49 -12.03 5.14
N GLY A 187 17.64 -12.39 4.17
CA GLY A 187 17.04 -13.71 4.06
C GLY A 187 18.09 -14.83 3.91
N VAL A 188 19.03 -14.69 2.99
CA VAL A 188 20.14 -15.64 2.80
C VAL A 188 21.01 -15.75 4.06
N SER A 189 21.25 -14.64 4.75
CA SER A 189 21.98 -14.64 6.02
C SER A 189 21.24 -15.40 7.11
N LEU A 190 19.90 -15.26 7.19
CA LEU A 190 19.07 -16.05 8.10
C LEU A 190 19.05 -17.55 7.74
N LEU A 191 19.06 -17.89 6.46
CA LEU A 191 19.19 -19.28 6.01
C LEU A 191 20.54 -19.88 6.43
N ALA A 192 21.63 -19.14 6.21
CA ALA A 192 22.95 -19.54 6.65
C ALA A 192 23.03 -19.66 8.17
N TYR A 193 22.36 -18.75 8.90
CA TYR A 193 22.22 -18.83 10.36
C TYR A 193 21.39 -20.04 10.81
N ALA A 194 20.35 -20.44 10.08
CA ALA A 194 19.57 -21.65 10.39
C ALA A 194 20.45 -22.90 10.41
N ILE A 195 21.37 -22.99 9.44
CA ILE A 195 22.33 -24.10 9.34
C ILE A 195 23.39 -23.98 10.44
N LEU A 196 24.11 -22.86 10.48
CA LEU A 196 25.28 -22.72 11.35
C LEU A 196 24.92 -22.51 12.81
N GLY A 197 23.83 -21.80 13.11
CA GLY A 197 23.31 -21.49 14.44
C GLY A 197 22.29 -22.49 14.98
N GLY A 198 21.55 -23.14 14.09
CA GLY A 198 20.45 -24.05 14.44
C GLY A 198 20.78 -25.53 14.26
N LEU A 199 21.28 -25.95 13.10
CA LEU A 199 21.54 -27.36 12.81
C LEU A 199 22.90 -27.86 13.31
N ILE A 200 23.92 -27.01 13.24
CA ILE A 200 25.24 -27.28 13.80
C ILE A 200 25.22 -26.90 15.28
N VAL A 201 25.40 -27.89 16.15
CA VAL A 201 25.20 -27.79 17.61
C VAL A 201 26.40 -28.37 18.38
N PRO A 202 26.46 -28.27 19.72
CA PRO A 202 27.45 -29.01 20.50
C PRO A 202 27.34 -30.53 20.28
N ASP A 203 28.44 -31.24 20.45
CA ASP A 203 28.50 -32.70 20.31
C ASP A 203 27.55 -33.42 21.29
N GLU A 204 26.76 -34.34 20.76
CA GLU A 204 25.83 -35.20 21.50
C GLU A 204 25.73 -36.58 20.79
N PRO A 205 25.37 -37.66 21.50
CA PRO A 205 25.44 -39.03 20.96
C PRO A 205 24.30 -39.38 19.99
N PHE A 206 23.37 -38.47 19.72
CA PHE A 206 22.19 -38.72 18.87
C PHE A 206 22.21 -37.92 17.57
N PHE A 207 21.48 -38.38 16.56
CA PHE A 207 21.37 -37.72 15.26
C PHE A 207 20.46 -36.48 15.31
N PRO A 208 20.82 -35.35 14.64
CA PRO A 208 22.00 -35.15 13.81
C PRO A 208 23.24 -34.61 14.56
N ALA A 209 23.16 -34.37 15.87
CA ALA A 209 24.23 -33.77 16.67
C ALA A 209 25.50 -34.63 16.74
N ASN A 210 25.40 -35.94 16.54
CA ASN A 210 26.55 -36.84 16.44
C ASN A 210 27.37 -36.68 15.15
N ILE A 211 26.82 -36.00 14.14
CA ILE A 211 27.48 -35.75 12.84
C ILE A 211 27.68 -34.25 12.63
N LEU A 212 26.61 -33.47 12.74
CA LEU A 212 26.61 -32.02 12.48
C LEU A 212 26.86 -31.25 13.78
N ASN A 213 28.13 -31.15 14.17
CA ASN A 213 28.53 -30.52 15.42
C ASN A 213 29.71 -29.54 15.29
N TYR A 214 30.05 -28.90 16.40
CA TYR A 214 31.14 -27.92 16.47
C TYR A 214 32.48 -28.55 16.14
N THR A 215 32.74 -29.77 16.65
CA THR A 215 33.98 -30.50 16.43
C THR A 215 34.21 -30.80 14.94
N LEU A 216 33.16 -31.16 14.20
CA LEU A 216 33.23 -31.35 12.74
C LEU A 216 33.70 -30.07 12.03
N ILE A 217 33.07 -28.92 12.33
CA ILE A 217 33.41 -27.66 11.65
C ILE A 217 34.83 -27.20 12.00
N GLU A 218 35.21 -27.32 13.27
CA GLU A 218 36.52 -26.90 13.75
C GLU A 218 37.65 -27.80 13.24
N SER A 219 37.41 -29.10 13.08
CA SER A 219 38.38 -30.03 12.49
C SER A 219 38.54 -29.85 10.97
N LEU A 220 37.46 -29.55 10.26
CA LEU A 220 37.49 -29.33 8.81
C LEU A 220 38.12 -27.99 8.42
N LEU A 221 37.77 -26.92 9.14
CA LEU A 221 38.11 -25.55 8.75
C LEU A 221 39.17 -24.90 9.63
N GLY A 222 39.49 -25.48 10.79
CA GLY A 222 40.42 -24.90 11.77
C GLY A 222 39.89 -23.67 12.50
N ILE A 223 38.61 -23.33 12.33
CA ILE A 223 38.00 -22.11 12.84
C ILE A 223 36.69 -22.46 13.56
N PRO A 224 36.46 -21.95 14.79
CA PRO A 224 35.23 -22.19 15.53
C PRO A 224 33.98 -21.68 14.79
N VAL A 225 32.86 -22.41 14.91
CA VAL A 225 31.58 -22.05 14.27
C VAL A 225 31.12 -20.62 14.63
N GLN A 226 31.46 -20.14 15.81
CA GLN A 226 31.09 -18.81 16.32
C GLN A 226 31.64 -17.68 15.46
N VAL A 227 32.81 -17.86 14.82
CA VAL A 227 33.38 -16.88 13.88
C VAL A 227 32.48 -16.76 12.66
N TYR A 228 32.06 -17.89 12.07
CA TYR A 228 31.14 -17.89 10.92
C TYR A 228 29.78 -17.30 11.27
N ARG A 229 29.23 -17.63 12.44
CA ARG A 229 27.98 -17.04 12.94
C ARG A 229 28.11 -15.53 13.17
N SER A 230 29.27 -15.05 13.63
CA SER A 230 29.55 -13.62 13.79
C SER A 230 29.57 -12.91 12.44
N LEU A 231 30.25 -13.47 11.44
CA LEU A 231 30.29 -12.92 10.08
C LEU A 231 28.88 -12.82 9.48
N ILE A 232 28.08 -13.87 9.60
CA ILE A 232 26.69 -13.87 9.14
C ILE A 232 25.86 -12.87 9.93
N GLY A 233 26.06 -12.76 11.24
CA GLY A 233 25.41 -11.76 12.08
C GLY A 233 25.72 -10.33 11.64
N VAL A 234 26.96 -10.03 11.25
CA VAL A 234 27.36 -8.72 10.70
C VAL A 234 26.68 -8.45 9.37
N VAL A 235 26.68 -9.42 8.46
CA VAL A 235 26.00 -9.28 7.16
C VAL A 235 24.49 -9.09 7.35
N LEU A 236 23.88 -9.85 8.26
CA LEU A 236 22.47 -9.73 8.62
C LEU A 236 22.16 -8.34 9.21
N ALA A 237 23.00 -7.85 10.12
CA ALA A 237 22.85 -6.51 10.71
C ALA A 237 22.94 -5.42 9.65
N TYR A 238 24.00 -5.45 8.84
CA TYR A 238 24.18 -4.48 7.77
C TYR A 238 23.01 -4.50 6.78
N SER A 239 22.63 -5.67 6.29
CA SER A 239 21.55 -5.81 5.31
C SER A 239 20.19 -5.42 5.87
N MET A 240 19.85 -5.79 7.11
CA MET A 240 18.59 -5.35 7.74
C MET A 240 18.53 -3.83 7.95
N ILE A 241 19.59 -3.25 8.51
CA ILE A 241 19.68 -1.80 8.75
C ILE A 241 19.54 -1.03 7.44
N ARG A 242 20.26 -1.45 6.39
CA ARG A 242 20.21 -0.78 5.09
C ARG A 242 18.88 -0.98 4.37
N ALA A 243 18.28 -2.17 4.45
CA ALA A 243 16.95 -2.41 3.91
C ALA A 243 15.92 -1.47 4.56
N MET A 244 15.98 -1.31 5.89
CA MET A 244 15.08 -0.44 6.62
C MET A 244 15.26 1.03 6.25
N GLU A 245 16.49 1.55 6.26
CA GLU A 245 16.79 2.95 5.94
C GLU A 245 16.29 3.34 4.55
N ILE A 246 16.59 2.53 3.53
CA ILE A 246 16.23 2.86 2.15
C ILE A 246 14.71 2.78 1.96
N PHE A 247 14.06 1.75 2.50
CA PHE A 247 12.61 1.58 2.39
C PHE A 247 11.83 2.73 3.04
N GLN A 248 12.36 3.34 4.09
CA GLN A 248 11.74 4.52 4.71
C GLN A 248 11.81 5.75 3.82
N ILE A 249 13.00 6.03 3.27
CA ILE A 249 13.20 7.16 2.36
C ILE A 249 12.25 7.07 1.16
N GLU A 250 12.10 5.87 0.59
CA GLU A 250 11.18 5.63 -0.53
C GLU A 250 9.72 5.89 -0.16
N VAL A 251 9.27 5.41 1.00
CA VAL A 251 7.89 5.61 1.46
C VAL A 251 7.60 7.07 1.78
N ASP A 252 8.53 7.78 2.42
CA ASP A 252 8.37 9.20 2.72
C ASP A 252 8.30 10.03 1.42
N GLN A 253 9.15 9.73 0.43
CA GLN A 253 9.08 10.34 -0.89
C GLN A 253 7.76 10.05 -1.62
N MET A 254 7.26 8.82 -1.53
CA MET A 254 5.98 8.43 -2.13
C MET A 254 4.82 9.21 -1.48
N ILE A 255 4.82 9.38 -0.16
CA ILE A 255 3.80 10.17 0.55
C ILE A 255 3.85 11.63 0.13
N GLU A 256 5.03 12.24 0.07
CA GLU A 256 5.21 13.64 -0.35
C GLU A 256 4.67 13.86 -1.78
N GLN A 257 4.99 12.96 -2.71
CA GLN A 257 4.47 13.03 -4.08
C GLN A 257 2.94 12.90 -4.14
N MET A 258 2.36 12.02 -3.32
CA MET A 258 0.91 11.88 -3.22
C MET A 258 0.26 13.15 -2.68
N GLU A 259 0.84 13.79 -1.65
CA GLU A 259 0.34 15.05 -1.11
C GLU A 259 0.38 16.17 -2.15
N ILE A 260 1.51 16.35 -2.84
CA ILE A 260 1.64 17.34 -3.93
C ILE A 260 0.59 17.08 -5.02
N SER A 261 0.43 15.83 -5.46
CA SER A 261 -0.56 15.47 -6.48
C SER A 261 -2.00 15.76 -6.03
N THR A 262 -2.30 15.55 -4.75
CA THR A 262 -3.61 15.82 -4.16
C THR A 262 -3.87 17.32 -4.10
N ILE A 263 -2.90 18.11 -3.65
CA ILE A 263 -2.98 19.58 -3.62
C ILE A 263 -3.20 20.13 -5.03
N GLN A 264 -2.41 19.66 -6.01
CA GLN A 264 -2.57 20.06 -7.41
C GLN A 264 -3.96 19.70 -7.96
N SER A 265 -4.51 18.54 -7.61
CA SER A 265 -5.86 18.15 -8.01
C SER A 265 -6.93 19.05 -7.40
N VAL A 266 -6.83 19.35 -6.10
CA VAL A 266 -7.78 20.25 -5.41
C VAL A 266 -7.73 21.65 -6.00
N GLU A 267 -6.53 22.16 -6.29
CA GLU A 267 -6.37 23.49 -6.86
C GLU A 267 -6.93 23.58 -8.29
N ARG A 268 -6.74 22.56 -9.11
CA ARG A 268 -7.37 22.51 -10.44
C ARG A 268 -8.90 22.46 -10.38
N ASP A 269 -9.45 21.69 -9.44
CA ASP A 269 -10.91 21.65 -9.21
C ASP A 269 -11.41 23.05 -8.78
N ARG A 270 -10.70 23.73 -7.87
CA ARG A 270 -11.02 25.09 -7.42
C ARG A 270 -10.99 26.11 -8.56
N ILE A 271 -9.94 26.09 -9.38
CA ILE A 271 -9.81 26.98 -10.55
C ILE A 271 -10.95 26.74 -11.55
N GLY A 272 -11.28 25.47 -11.83
CA GLY A 272 -12.41 25.13 -12.70
C GLY A 272 -13.73 25.71 -12.19
N GLN A 273 -13.96 25.66 -10.88
CA GLN A 273 -15.14 26.23 -10.23
C GLN A 273 -15.17 27.77 -10.32
N GLU A 274 -14.06 28.45 -10.05
CA GLU A 274 -13.98 29.93 -10.15
C GLU A 274 -14.20 30.45 -11.57
N ILE A 275 -13.67 29.73 -12.58
CA ILE A 275 -13.93 30.06 -13.99
C ILE A 275 -15.42 29.90 -14.32
N HIS A 276 -16.05 28.82 -13.85
CA HIS A 276 -17.48 28.57 -14.04
C HIS A 276 -18.36 29.67 -13.42
N ASP A 277 -18.12 29.98 -12.15
CA ASP A 277 -19.00 30.88 -11.39
C ASP A 277 -18.74 32.36 -11.70
N GLY A 278 -17.50 32.75 -11.99
CA GLY A 278 -17.16 34.16 -12.28
C GLY A 278 -17.16 34.51 -13.76
N VAL A 279 -16.27 33.87 -14.53
CA VAL A 279 -15.93 34.29 -15.90
C VAL A 279 -17.03 33.90 -16.88
N LEU A 280 -17.50 32.66 -16.82
CA LEU A 280 -18.55 32.17 -17.71
C LEU A 280 -19.85 32.91 -17.51
N GLN A 281 -20.29 33.13 -16.26
CA GLN A 281 -21.51 33.90 -15.97
C GLN A 281 -21.44 35.35 -16.49
N SER A 282 -20.26 35.98 -16.38
CA SER A 282 -20.05 37.35 -16.87
C SER A 282 -20.14 37.42 -18.40
N ILE A 283 -19.48 36.51 -19.11
CA ILE A 283 -19.53 36.42 -20.57
C ILE A 283 -20.96 36.09 -21.05
N TYR A 284 -21.67 35.26 -20.28
CA TYR A 284 -23.08 34.96 -20.54
C TYR A 284 -23.97 36.19 -20.47
N SER A 285 -23.78 36.98 -19.43
CA SER A 285 -24.51 38.23 -19.22
C SER A 285 -24.21 39.21 -20.36
N ALA A 286 -22.94 39.30 -20.79
CA ALA A 286 -22.57 40.09 -21.96
C ALA A 286 -23.25 39.58 -23.24
N SER A 287 -23.33 38.26 -23.44
CA SER A 287 -24.00 37.64 -24.60
C SER A 287 -25.50 37.91 -24.61
N LEU A 288 -26.16 37.92 -23.44
CA LEU A 288 -27.57 38.35 -23.29
C LEU A 288 -27.79 39.80 -23.70
N ILE A 289 -26.94 40.69 -23.17
CA ILE A 289 -27.04 42.12 -23.46
C ILE A 289 -26.87 42.33 -24.96
N ALA A 290 -25.85 41.74 -25.58
CA ALA A 290 -25.65 41.79 -27.03
C ALA A 290 -26.85 41.21 -27.80
N GLY A 291 -27.41 40.08 -27.35
CA GLY A 291 -28.62 39.49 -27.92
C GLY A 291 -29.83 40.43 -27.89
N SER A 292 -30.05 41.14 -26.79
CA SER A 292 -31.15 42.10 -26.62
C SER A 292 -31.04 43.32 -27.55
N LEU A 293 -29.81 43.73 -27.89
CA LEU A 293 -29.56 44.84 -28.81
C LEU A 293 -29.90 44.48 -30.26
N THR A 294 -29.87 43.20 -30.63
CA THR A 294 -30.20 42.74 -32.00
C THR A 294 -31.61 43.13 -32.44
N SER A 295 -32.59 43.14 -31.52
CA SER A 295 -33.97 43.57 -31.83
C SER A 295 -34.16 45.07 -31.89
N LEU A 296 -33.27 45.85 -31.27
CA LEU A 296 -33.34 47.31 -31.22
C LEU A 296 -32.58 47.98 -32.38
N THR A 297 -31.85 47.21 -33.17
CA THR A 297 -30.92 47.70 -34.19
C THR A 297 -31.21 47.14 -35.58
N GLN A 298 -32.40 46.54 -35.78
CA GLN A 298 -32.81 45.95 -37.05
C GLN A 298 -32.87 46.96 -38.20
N ASP A 299 -33.11 48.24 -37.89
CA ASP A 299 -33.25 49.31 -38.89
C ASP A 299 -31.89 49.90 -39.35
N ASP A 300 -30.77 49.52 -38.70
CA ASP A 300 -29.41 49.94 -39.08
C ASP A 300 -28.56 48.71 -39.45
N PRO A 301 -28.32 48.48 -40.76
CA PRO A 301 -27.58 47.31 -41.25
C PRO A 301 -26.16 47.22 -40.69
N ILE A 302 -25.47 48.36 -40.51
CA ILE A 302 -24.07 48.40 -40.07
C ILE A 302 -23.99 48.08 -38.57
N LEU A 303 -24.91 48.61 -37.78
CA LEU A 303 -24.98 48.36 -36.34
C LEU A 303 -25.38 46.90 -36.04
N SER A 304 -26.33 46.36 -36.82
CA SER A 304 -26.76 44.97 -36.75
C SER A 304 -25.60 44.00 -37.04
N GLU A 305 -24.82 44.25 -38.09
CA GLU A 305 -23.63 43.45 -38.42
C GLU A 305 -22.59 43.46 -37.29
N ARG A 306 -22.33 44.63 -36.68
CA ARG A 306 -21.38 44.73 -35.55
C ARG A 306 -21.87 44.00 -34.30
N ILE A 307 -23.16 44.04 -33.98
CA ILE A 307 -23.73 43.28 -32.85
C ILE A 307 -23.62 41.78 -33.10
N GLN A 308 -23.82 41.34 -34.34
CA GLN A 308 -23.67 39.94 -34.72
C GLN A 308 -22.21 39.47 -34.55
N GLN A 309 -21.23 40.28 -34.95
CA GLN A 309 -19.80 40.00 -34.70
C GLN A 309 -19.47 39.88 -33.19
N VAL A 310 -20.03 40.77 -32.35
CA VAL A 310 -19.84 40.69 -30.89
C VAL A 310 -20.39 39.37 -30.33
N LYS A 311 -21.56 38.93 -30.80
CA LYS A 311 -22.16 37.65 -30.38
C LYS A 311 -21.30 36.45 -30.78
N GLU A 312 -20.73 36.46 -31.98
CA GLU A 312 -19.84 35.38 -32.45
C GLU A 312 -18.58 35.29 -31.58
N VAL A 313 -17.93 36.42 -31.26
CA VAL A 313 -16.76 36.44 -30.37
C VAL A 313 -17.11 35.94 -28.97
N LEU A 314 -18.24 36.36 -28.40
CA LEU A 314 -18.67 35.91 -27.07
C LEU A 314 -19.01 34.42 -27.05
N ASN A 315 -19.67 33.91 -28.08
CA ASN A 315 -19.98 32.48 -28.20
C ASN A 315 -18.70 31.64 -28.35
N GLN A 316 -17.74 32.11 -29.17
CA GLN A 316 -16.45 31.45 -29.32
C GLN A 316 -15.70 31.41 -27.98
N ALA A 317 -15.68 32.52 -27.23
CA ALA A 317 -15.07 32.56 -25.91
C ALA A 317 -15.74 31.60 -24.90
N ILE A 318 -17.07 31.44 -24.96
CA ILE A 318 -17.80 30.45 -24.13
C ILE A 318 -17.36 29.02 -24.49
N VAL A 319 -17.27 28.69 -25.77
CA VAL A 319 -16.85 27.36 -26.24
C VAL A 319 -15.41 27.07 -25.81
N GLU A 320 -14.50 28.02 -25.98
CA GLU A 320 -13.09 27.87 -25.59
C GLU A 320 -12.93 27.69 -24.08
N LEU A 321 -13.58 28.54 -23.27
CA LEU A 321 -13.55 28.43 -21.81
C LEU A 321 -14.12 27.10 -21.31
N ARG A 322 -15.19 26.60 -21.94
CA ARG A 322 -15.74 25.27 -21.64
C ARG A 322 -14.75 24.16 -22.00
N GLY A 323 -14.05 24.27 -23.13
CA GLY A 323 -12.96 23.37 -23.49
C GLY A 323 -11.86 23.34 -22.43
N TYR A 324 -11.43 24.50 -21.94
CA TYR A 324 -10.42 24.59 -20.87
C TYR A 324 -10.90 23.98 -19.55
N MET A 325 -12.14 24.23 -19.13
CA MET A 325 -12.70 23.61 -17.92
C MET A 325 -12.73 22.08 -18.00
N VAL A 326 -13.10 21.53 -19.16
CA VAL A 326 -13.07 20.08 -19.39
C VAL A 326 -11.63 19.55 -19.27
N SER A 327 -10.64 20.28 -19.79
CA SER A 327 -9.22 19.90 -19.66
C SER A 327 -8.65 20.03 -18.23
N LEU A 328 -9.21 20.95 -17.43
CA LEU A 328 -8.82 21.17 -16.03
C LEU A 328 -9.44 20.16 -15.08
N ARG A 329 -10.60 19.59 -15.43
CA ARG A 329 -11.26 18.54 -14.67
C ARG A 329 -10.46 17.24 -14.82
N ILE A 330 -9.67 16.92 -13.79
CA ILE A 330 -9.01 15.62 -13.70
C ILE A 330 -10.11 14.56 -13.47
N PRO A 331 -10.23 13.52 -14.31
CA PRO A 331 -11.06 12.37 -13.99
C PRO A 331 -10.51 11.77 -12.68
N LYS A 332 -11.28 11.84 -11.58
CA LYS A 332 -10.88 11.23 -10.31
C LYS A 332 -10.86 9.72 -10.49
N SER A 333 -9.68 9.17 -10.80
CA SER A 333 -9.24 7.76 -10.79
C SER A 333 -10.33 6.71 -10.52
N LYS A 334 -10.45 5.74 -11.44
CA LYS A 334 -11.20 4.45 -11.33
C LYS A 334 -12.70 4.53 -11.01
N ASN A 335 -13.29 5.70 -10.84
CA ASN A 335 -14.74 5.80 -10.75
C ASN A 335 -15.35 5.67 -12.14
N THR A 336 -16.24 4.72 -12.32
CA THR A 336 -17.07 4.63 -13.52
C THR A 336 -17.98 5.87 -13.58
N LEU A 337 -18.34 6.32 -14.78
CA LEU A 337 -19.32 7.41 -14.98
C LEU A 337 -20.59 7.20 -14.12
N LYS A 338 -21.00 5.94 -13.95
CA LYS A 338 -22.07 5.51 -13.05
C LYS A 338 -21.89 6.05 -11.64
N ASN A 339 -20.72 5.84 -11.02
CA ASN A 339 -20.43 6.34 -9.67
C ASN A 339 -20.47 7.88 -9.59
N GLU A 340 -19.97 8.57 -10.62
CA GLU A 340 -20.00 10.04 -10.66
C GLU A 340 -21.45 10.57 -10.77
N LEU A 341 -22.26 9.98 -11.64
CA LEU A 341 -23.67 10.34 -11.80
C LEU A 341 -24.50 9.97 -10.56
N THR A 342 -24.24 8.82 -9.92
CA THR A 342 -24.88 8.46 -8.65
C THR A 342 -24.58 9.51 -7.56
N LYS A 343 -23.33 9.98 -7.48
CA LYS A 343 -22.97 11.07 -6.56
C LYS A 343 -23.67 12.37 -6.93
N LEU A 344 -23.76 12.71 -8.21
CA LEU A 344 -24.44 13.91 -8.69
C LEU A 344 -25.92 13.92 -8.29
N ILE A 345 -26.67 12.87 -8.62
CA ILE A 345 -28.12 12.79 -8.31
C ILE A 345 -28.40 12.77 -6.81
N SER A 346 -27.45 12.31 -5.99
CA SER A 346 -27.55 12.26 -4.53
C SER A 346 -27.27 13.61 -3.85
N GLN A 347 -26.86 14.65 -4.59
CA GLN A 347 -26.60 15.96 -4.01
C GLN A 347 -27.92 16.58 -3.50
N PRO A 348 -27.92 17.27 -2.34
CA PRO A 348 -29.15 17.81 -1.74
C PRO A 348 -29.98 18.70 -2.67
N ARG A 349 -29.30 19.45 -3.56
CA ARG A 349 -29.94 20.31 -4.57
C ARG A 349 -30.80 19.56 -5.61
N PHE A 350 -30.58 18.26 -5.79
CA PHE A 350 -31.33 17.41 -6.71
C PHE A 350 -32.20 16.42 -5.95
N ALA A 351 -31.60 15.60 -5.06
CA ALA A 351 -32.31 14.57 -4.30
C ALA A 351 -33.39 15.12 -3.35
N GLY A 352 -33.27 16.39 -2.92
CA GLY A 352 -34.29 17.04 -2.09
C GLY A 352 -35.50 17.55 -2.86
N LEU A 353 -35.42 17.61 -4.20
CA LEU A 353 -36.42 18.23 -5.07
C LEU A 353 -36.97 17.27 -6.14
N LEU A 354 -36.24 16.20 -6.49
CA LEU A 354 -36.60 15.24 -7.54
C LEU A 354 -36.38 13.80 -7.07
N LYS A 355 -37.27 12.90 -7.49
CA LYS A 355 -37.04 11.45 -7.46
C LYS A 355 -36.35 11.04 -8.76
N ILE A 356 -35.06 10.73 -8.67
CA ILE A 356 -34.23 10.47 -9.85
C ILE A 356 -33.90 8.98 -9.99
N ALA A 357 -34.30 8.37 -11.10
CA ALA A 357 -33.90 7.01 -11.50
C ALA A 357 -32.69 7.07 -12.46
N LEU A 358 -31.72 6.17 -12.28
CA LEU A 358 -30.49 6.12 -13.07
C LEU A 358 -30.23 4.70 -13.58
N ASP A 359 -30.34 4.50 -14.89
CA ASP A 359 -30.08 3.23 -15.56
C ASP A 359 -28.87 3.34 -16.50
N ILE A 360 -27.77 2.70 -16.13
CA ILE A 360 -26.52 2.67 -16.91
C ILE A 360 -26.08 1.22 -17.08
N SER A 361 -25.91 0.80 -18.34
CA SER A 361 -25.40 -0.53 -18.68
C SER A 361 -23.89 -0.65 -18.38
N ASP A 362 -23.47 -1.72 -17.72
CA ASP A 362 -22.07 -1.96 -17.32
C ASP A 362 -21.19 -2.58 -18.43
N LYS A 363 -21.72 -2.76 -19.65
CA LYS A 363 -21.13 -3.64 -20.67
C LYS A 363 -20.12 -3.00 -21.63
N ASP A 364 -20.03 -1.67 -21.72
CA ASP A 364 -19.12 -0.98 -22.65
C ASP A 364 -18.40 0.20 -21.99
N THR A 365 -17.16 0.47 -22.42
CA THR A 365 -16.32 1.54 -21.83
C THR A 365 -16.44 2.84 -22.62
N LEU A 366 -16.63 3.93 -21.90
CA LEU A 366 -16.55 5.29 -22.41
C LEU A 366 -15.11 5.80 -22.28
N SER A 367 -14.67 6.60 -23.25
CA SER A 367 -13.46 7.40 -23.08
C SER A 367 -13.66 8.44 -21.96
N PRO A 368 -12.58 8.96 -21.36
CA PRO A 368 -12.67 10.04 -20.37
C PRO A 368 -13.39 11.29 -20.90
N SER A 369 -13.19 11.62 -22.18
CA SER A 369 -13.83 12.77 -22.83
C SER A 369 -15.34 12.57 -22.95
N GLU A 370 -15.78 11.40 -23.42
CA GLU A 370 -17.21 11.09 -23.54
C GLU A 370 -17.90 11.09 -22.17
N SER A 371 -17.25 10.50 -21.17
CA SER A 371 -17.75 10.48 -19.79
C SER A 371 -17.94 11.89 -19.24
N SER A 372 -16.99 12.79 -19.50
CA SER A 372 -17.08 14.18 -19.06
C SER A 372 -18.22 14.94 -19.75
N HIS A 373 -18.39 14.79 -21.06
CA HIS A 373 -19.48 15.46 -21.77
C HIS A 373 -20.85 14.93 -21.37
N ILE A 374 -21.01 13.61 -21.23
CA ILE A 374 -22.24 13.01 -20.73
C ILE A 374 -22.56 13.53 -19.32
N PHE A 375 -21.55 13.60 -18.44
CA PHE A 375 -21.74 14.17 -17.10
C PHE A 375 -22.25 15.62 -17.16
N SER A 376 -21.63 16.46 -17.99
CA SER A 376 -22.04 17.87 -18.13
C SER A 376 -23.46 18.01 -18.70
N ILE A 377 -23.82 17.19 -19.69
CA ILE A 377 -25.18 17.16 -20.25
C ILE A 377 -26.20 16.79 -19.18
N VAL A 378 -25.95 15.73 -18.42
CA VAL A 378 -26.85 15.27 -17.35
C VAL A 378 -26.98 16.33 -16.26
N GLN A 379 -25.88 16.96 -15.87
CA GLN A 379 -25.88 18.02 -14.87
C GLN A 379 -26.72 19.23 -15.32
N GLU A 380 -26.56 19.67 -16.56
CA GLU A 380 -27.31 20.79 -17.11
C GLU A 380 -28.81 20.45 -17.25
N ALA A 381 -29.12 19.25 -17.73
CA ALA A 381 -30.50 18.79 -17.84
C ALA A 381 -31.20 18.72 -16.47
N LEU A 382 -30.56 18.15 -15.45
CA LEU A 382 -31.10 18.12 -14.08
C LEU A 382 -31.30 19.53 -13.51
N SER A 383 -30.36 20.44 -13.78
CA SER A 383 -30.51 21.84 -13.38
C SER A 383 -31.72 22.50 -14.06
N ASN A 384 -31.95 22.23 -15.34
CA ASN A 384 -33.12 22.74 -16.07
C ASN A 384 -34.42 22.16 -15.53
N ILE A 385 -34.46 20.87 -15.20
CA ILE A 385 -35.64 20.22 -14.61
C ILE A 385 -36.00 20.88 -13.28
N VAL A 386 -35.03 21.03 -12.38
CA VAL A 386 -35.25 21.68 -11.06
C VAL A 386 -35.72 23.13 -11.20
N ARG A 387 -35.17 23.89 -12.14
CA ARG A 387 -35.47 25.32 -12.27
C ARG A 387 -36.77 25.61 -13.03
N HIS A 388 -37.15 24.75 -13.97
CA HIS A 388 -38.16 25.10 -14.98
C HIS A 388 -39.29 24.07 -15.12
N ALA A 389 -39.06 22.79 -14.83
CA ALA A 389 -40.01 21.75 -15.20
C ALA A 389 -41.15 21.54 -14.17
N GLN A 390 -40.96 21.92 -12.90
CA GLN A 390 -41.87 21.53 -11.80
C GLN A 390 -42.16 20.02 -11.76
N ALA A 391 -41.19 19.22 -12.21
CA ALA A 391 -41.25 17.76 -12.24
C ALA A 391 -41.13 17.18 -10.82
N GLU A 392 -41.75 16.02 -10.59
CA GLU A 392 -41.52 15.22 -9.38
C GLU A 392 -40.51 14.11 -9.65
N ASN A 393 -40.47 13.60 -10.88
CA ASN A 393 -39.66 12.46 -11.28
C ASN A 393 -38.76 12.80 -12.47
N ALA A 394 -37.54 12.27 -12.44
CA ALA A 394 -36.62 12.30 -13.57
C ALA A 394 -35.99 10.93 -13.78
N HIS A 395 -35.78 10.54 -15.04
CA HIS A 395 -35.17 9.27 -15.40
C HIS A 395 -34.03 9.49 -16.39
N ILE A 396 -32.85 9.00 -16.01
CA ILE A 396 -31.64 9.07 -16.83
C ILE A 396 -31.29 7.65 -17.28
N ILE A 397 -31.21 7.45 -18.59
CA ILE A 397 -30.91 6.16 -19.22
C ILE A 397 -29.70 6.34 -20.12
N LEU A 398 -28.66 5.53 -19.90
CA LEU A 398 -27.47 5.47 -20.76
C LEU A 398 -27.30 4.06 -21.30
N ALA A 399 -27.62 3.90 -22.59
CA ALA A 399 -27.43 2.66 -23.33
C ALA A 399 -26.15 2.75 -24.16
N LEU A 400 -25.16 1.93 -23.80
CA LEU A 400 -23.88 1.83 -24.51
C LEU A 400 -23.88 0.60 -25.42
N ASN A 401 -23.51 0.82 -26.68
CA ASN A 401 -23.30 -0.23 -27.68
C ASN A 401 -22.18 0.21 -28.64
N GLN A 402 -21.43 -0.75 -29.20
CA GLN A 402 -20.29 -0.54 -30.09
C GLN A 402 -20.63 0.19 -31.39
N GLN A 403 -21.90 0.16 -31.82
CA GLN A 403 -22.34 0.75 -33.09
C GLN A 403 -23.12 2.05 -32.93
N THR A 404 -23.91 2.19 -31.85
CA THR A 404 -24.72 3.37 -31.55
C THR A 404 -24.95 3.47 -30.05
N SER A 405 -24.51 4.56 -29.42
CA SER A 405 -24.77 4.81 -28.00
C SER A 405 -25.83 5.90 -27.84
N GLN A 406 -26.64 5.79 -26.79
CA GLN A 406 -27.77 6.69 -26.55
C GLN A 406 -27.82 7.12 -25.09
N LEU A 407 -27.94 8.43 -24.87
CA LEU A 407 -28.29 9.03 -23.59
C LEU A 407 -29.72 9.59 -23.69
N SER A 408 -30.59 9.19 -22.78
CA SER A 408 -31.94 9.74 -22.62
C SER A 408 -32.12 10.33 -21.23
N ILE A 409 -32.71 11.53 -21.15
CA ILE A 409 -33.06 12.21 -19.92
C ILE A 409 -34.53 12.62 -20.03
N ILE A 410 -35.36 12.11 -19.13
CA ILE A 410 -36.82 12.23 -19.17
C ILE A 410 -37.28 12.87 -17.86
N ASP A 411 -38.17 13.85 -17.93
CA ASP A 411 -38.88 14.40 -16.77
C ASP A 411 -40.39 14.41 -16.99
N ASP A 412 -41.15 14.42 -15.89
CA ASP A 412 -42.62 14.45 -15.88
C ASP A 412 -43.19 15.86 -15.64
N GLY A 413 -42.42 16.90 -15.97
CA GLY A 413 -42.78 18.28 -15.72
C GLY A 413 -43.82 18.88 -16.67
N ILE A 414 -43.98 20.20 -16.60
CA ILE A 414 -44.95 20.98 -17.40
C ILE A 414 -44.62 21.03 -18.90
N GLY A 415 -43.42 20.60 -19.31
CA GLY A 415 -42.92 20.71 -20.68
C GLY A 415 -42.91 22.14 -21.24
N PHE A 416 -42.51 22.30 -22.49
CA PHE A 416 -42.49 23.59 -23.18
C PHE A 416 -42.73 23.44 -24.68
N ASP A 417 -43.20 24.52 -25.31
CA ASP A 417 -43.37 24.57 -26.76
C ASP A 417 -42.03 24.85 -27.45
N LEU A 418 -41.56 23.91 -28.26
CA LEU A 418 -40.31 24.01 -29.00
C LEU A 418 -40.33 25.10 -30.09
N GLU A 419 -41.50 25.43 -30.65
CA GLU A 419 -41.59 26.44 -31.72
C GLU A 419 -41.61 27.87 -31.18
N ASN A 420 -42.19 28.08 -29.99
CA ASN A 420 -42.31 29.41 -29.36
C ASN A 420 -41.24 29.71 -28.31
N SER A 421 -40.46 28.71 -27.88
CA SER A 421 -39.38 28.89 -26.92
C SER A 421 -38.11 29.40 -27.60
N LYS A 422 -37.66 30.62 -27.23
CA LYS A 422 -36.29 31.05 -27.56
C LYS A 422 -35.34 30.03 -26.93
N ARG A 423 -34.45 29.41 -27.73
CA ARG A 423 -33.44 28.46 -27.24
C ARG A 423 -32.74 29.05 -26.03
N GLY A 424 -33.14 28.56 -24.87
CA GLY A 424 -32.54 28.90 -23.61
C GLY A 424 -31.11 28.40 -23.60
N PHE A 425 -30.32 29.14 -22.89
CA PHE A 425 -28.95 28.88 -22.55
C PHE A 425 -28.60 27.46 -22.06
N GLY A 426 -29.49 26.83 -21.28
CA GLY A 426 -29.29 25.43 -20.89
C GLY A 426 -29.38 24.46 -22.06
N LEU A 427 -30.30 24.71 -23.02
CA LEU A 427 -30.43 23.89 -24.24
C LEU A 427 -29.27 24.11 -25.19
N GLN A 428 -28.72 25.33 -25.27
CA GLN A 428 -27.50 25.60 -26.03
C GLN A 428 -26.31 24.82 -25.46
N THR A 429 -26.20 24.75 -24.13
CA THR A 429 -25.13 24.02 -23.44
C THR A 429 -25.20 22.51 -23.71
N VAL A 430 -26.40 21.93 -23.68
CA VAL A 430 -26.63 20.53 -24.07
C VAL A 430 -26.27 20.31 -25.54
N HIS A 431 -26.63 21.25 -26.43
CA HIS A 431 -26.28 21.19 -27.84
C HIS A 431 -24.76 21.23 -28.09
N ASP A 432 -24.04 22.16 -27.46
CA ASP A 432 -22.59 22.29 -27.63
C ASP A 432 -21.86 21.01 -27.17
N HIS A 433 -22.22 20.46 -26.02
CA HIS A 433 -21.66 19.19 -25.54
C HIS A 433 -22.02 18.01 -26.44
N THR A 434 -23.21 18.01 -27.03
CA THR A 434 -23.62 16.98 -28.00
C THR A 434 -22.77 17.05 -29.27
N GLN A 435 -22.44 18.25 -29.75
CA GLN A 435 -21.53 18.42 -30.89
C GLN A 435 -20.10 17.96 -30.56
N LEU A 436 -19.59 18.28 -29.38
CA LEU A 436 -18.27 17.81 -28.93
C LEU A 436 -18.18 16.29 -28.75
N LEU A 437 -19.32 15.63 -28.47
CA LEU A 437 -19.45 14.17 -28.50
C LEU A 437 -19.52 13.58 -29.92
N GLY A 438 -19.60 14.42 -30.97
CA GLY A 438 -19.89 13.98 -32.33
C GLY A 438 -21.29 13.38 -32.49
N GLY A 439 -22.23 13.79 -31.63
CA GLY A 439 -23.58 13.23 -31.56
C GLY A 439 -24.66 14.10 -32.20
N LYS A 440 -25.88 13.57 -32.24
CA LYS A 440 -27.10 14.26 -32.64
C LYS A 440 -28.04 14.42 -31.45
N LEU A 441 -28.55 15.63 -31.26
CA LEU A 441 -29.50 15.98 -30.22
C LEU A 441 -30.93 15.98 -30.77
N SER A 442 -31.85 15.32 -30.06
CA SER A 442 -33.30 15.39 -30.27
C SER A 442 -33.97 15.75 -28.94
N ILE A 443 -34.93 16.68 -28.99
CA ILE A 443 -35.71 17.09 -27.82
C ILE A 443 -37.18 16.97 -28.19
N ASP A 444 -37.93 16.22 -27.39
CA ASP A 444 -39.39 16.16 -27.46
C ASP A 444 -39.95 16.76 -26.18
N SER A 445 -40.77 17.80 -26.31
CA SER A 445 -41.40 18.47 -25.18
C SER A 445 -42.79 18.93 -25.61
N ARG A 446 -43.77 18.68 -24.76
CA ARG A 446 -45.16 19.13 -24.97
C ARG A 446 -45.72 19.62 -23.66
N HIS A 447 -46.61 20.59 -23.76
CA HIS A 447 -47.24 21.18 -22.59
C HIS A 447 -47.96 20.10 -21.75
N ASN A 448 -47.65 20.06 -20.46
CA ASN A 448 -48.08 19.08 -19.45
C ASN A 448 -47.78 17.60 -19.77
N GLN A 449 -46.77 17.31 -20.59
CA GLN A 449 -46.32 15.94 -20.88
C GLN A 449 -44.85 15.71 -20.58
N GLY A 450 -44.18 16.65 -19.90
CA GLY A 450 -42.76 16.56 -19.58
C GLY A 450 -41.84 16.91 -20.75
N THR A 451 -40.55 16.63 -20.56
CA THR A 451 -39.51 16.78 -21.60
C THR A 451 -38.68 15.52 -21.68
N THR A 452 -38.34 15.13 -22.91
CA THR A 452 -37.39 14.06 -23.22
C THR A 452 -36.25 14.62 -24.06
N ILE A 453 -35.04 14.55 -23.52
CA ILE A 453 -33.79 14.85 -24.23
C ILE A 453 -33.15 13.52 -24.62
N THR A 454 -32.91 13.33 -25.93
CA THR A 454 -32.25 12.13 -26.47
C THR A 454 -31.03 12.52 -27.27
N ILE A 455 -29.89 11.89 -26.97
CA ILE A 455 -28.63 12.12 -27.66
C ILE A 455 -28.09 10.80 -28.18
N HIS A 456 -27.88 10.74 -29.50
CA HIS A 456 -27.23 9.62 -30.17
C HIS A 456 -25.78 9.99 -30.50
N PHE A 457 -24.83 9.12 -30.14
CA PHE A 457 -23.41 9.34 -30.39
C PHE A 457 -22.72 8.02 -30.76
N ARG A 458 -21.51 8.10 -31.33
CA ARG A 458 -20.78 6.97 -31.97
C ARG A 458 -21.48 6.39 -33.21
N GLU A 459 -22.34 7.14 -33.90
CA GLU A 459 -22.85 6.70 -35.22
C GLU A 459 -21.69 6.60 -36.21
N LYS A 460 -21.52 5.45 -36.87
CA LYS A 460 -20.65 5.37 -38.05
C LYS A 460 -21.17 6.36 -39.10
N SER A 461 -20.38 7.38 -39.40
CA SER A 461 -20.54 8.17 -40.62
C SER A 461 -20.49 7.21 -41.81
N GLN A 462 -21.59 7.16 -42.57
CA GLN A 462 -21.65 6.43 -43.84
C GLN A 462 -20.66 6.99 -44.86
#